data_AF-A0A0F6QY36-F1
#
_entry.id   AF-A0A0F6QY36-F1
#
_cell.length_a   1.000
_cell.length_b   1.000
_cell.length_c   1.000
_cell.angle_alpha   90.00
_cell.angle_beta   90.00
_cell.angle_gamma   90.00
#
_symmetry.space_group_name_H-M   'P 1'
#
loop_
_entity.id
_entity.type
_entity.pdbx_description
1 polymer ?
#
loop_
_entity_poly.entity_id
_entity_poly.type
_entity_poly.pdbx_seq_one_letter_code
_entity_poly.pdbx_strand_id
1 'polypeptide(L)'
;MPLLAAENLDEDTAIEFLETYYGGRNGQSSYEHDCSFIANYSAKMKDLQSKIVLNSDSWAEKELYRALHKEGLKVLSNVKLGAYFWDLYLPKHKILIEVDGFEFHSKKLETFVQDRWKANDAVIAGYRVLRFSGSCIKHELAAVVQEILAAVKGTRPMPKQGVWLKHWIFRRGMPPEYFEYS
;
A
#
# COMPACT_ATOMS: atom_id res chain seq x y z
N MET A 1 -0.38 -27.98 4.54
CA MET A 1 -1.28 -26.85 4.25
C MET A 1 -0.83 -25.64 5.06
N PRO A 2 -0.55 -24.48 4.44
CA PRO A 2 0.11 -23.33 5.09
C PRO A 2 -0.63 -22.82 6.33
N LEU A 3 -1.97 -22.74 6.25
CA LEU A 3 -2.82 -22.32 7.36
C LEU A 3 -2.64 -23.20 8.61
N LEU A 4 -2.56 -24.53 8.47
CA LEU A 4 -2.29 -25.43 9.62
C LEU A 4 -0.86 -25.33 10.13
N ALA A 5 0.11 -25.07 9.25
CA ALA A 5 1.50 -24.88 9.66
C ALA A 5 1.63 -23.63 10.55
N ALA A 6 0.95 -22.54 10.19
CA ALA A 6 0.94 -21.28 10.93
C ALA A 6 0.35 -21.40 12.35
N GLU A 7 -0.54 -22.36 12.62
CA GLU A 7 -1.09 -22.55 13.98
C GLU A 7 -0.02 -22.92 15.02
N ASN A 8 1.07 -23.54 14.58
CA ASN A 8 2.16 -24.01 15.44
C ASN A 8 3.28 -22.98 15.64
N LEU A 9 3.19 -21.83 14.97
CA LEU A 9 4.16 -20.73 15.09
C LEU A 9 3.68 -19.70 16.11
N ASP A 10 4.57 -18.87 16.64
CA ASP A 10 4.15 -17.65 17.34
C ASP A 10 3.45 -16.69 16.37
N GLU A 11 2.75 -15.69 16.90
CA GLU A 11 1.88 -14.81 16.10
C GLU A 11 2.66 -14.05 15.01
N ASP A 12 3.79 -13.43 15.36
CA ASP A 12 4.56 -12.61 14.42
C ASP A 12 5.13 -13.48 13.30
N THR A 13 5.72 -14.63 13.65
CA THR A 13 6.25 -15.58 12.67
C THR A 13 5.13 -16.17 11.79
N ALA A 14 3.95 -16.43 12.35
CA ALA A 14 2.79 -16.92 11.61
C ALA A 14 2.31 -15.88 10.58
N ILE A 15 2.21 -14.61 10.97
CA ILE A 15 1.83 -13.52 10.07
C ILE A 15 2.86 -13.39 8.95
N GLU A 16 4.14 -13.30 9.29
CA GLU A 16 5.21 -13.18 8.28
C GLU A 16 5.19 -14.37 7.30
N PHE A 17 5.06 -15.60 7.82
CA PHE A 17 4.97 -16.81 7.00
C PHE A 17 3.77 -16.77 6.05
N LEU A 18 2.58 -16.46 6.55
CA LEU A 18 1.35 -16.46 5.74
C LEU A 18 1.35 -15.33 4.72
N GLU A 19 1.78 -14.12 5.08
CA GLU A 19 1.86 -13.01 4.14
C GLU A 19 2.95 -13.23 3.09
N THR A 20 4.02 -13.96 3.41
CA THR A 20 5.04 -14.34 2.42
C THR A 20 4.49 -15.42 1.49
N TYR A 21 3.81 -16.43 2.04
CA TYR A 21 3.27 -17.55 1.28
C TYR A 21 2.13 -17.12 0.35
N TYR A 22 1.21 -16.30 0.85
CA TYR A 22 0.10 -15.72 0.08
C TYR A 22 0.42 -14.31 -0.43
N GLY A 23 1.71 -14.02 -0.64
CA GLY A 23 2.17 -12.86 -1.37
C GLY A 23 1.73 -12.92 -2.84
N GLY A 24 1.76 -11.77 -3.49
CA GLY A 24 1.62 -11.63 -4.93
C GLY A 24 0.20 -11.76 -5.48
N ARG A 25 0.11 -11.67 -6.80
CA ARG A 25 -1.15 -11.42 -7.53
C ARG A 25 -2.22 -12.51 -7.39
N ASN A 26 -1.85 -13.72 -6.99
CA ASN A 26 -2.76 -14.86 -6.81
C ASN A 26 -2.93 -15.23 -5.33
N GLY A 27 -2.35 -14.45 -4.40
CA GLY A 27 -2.32 -14.75 -2.97
C GLY A 27 -3.71 -15.01 -2.39
N GLN A 28 -4.67 -14.15 -2.72
CA GLN A 28 -6.06 -14.22 -2.28
C GLN A 28 -6.74 -15.49 -2.78
N SER A 29 -6.60 -15.83 -4.06
CA SER A 29 -7.20 -17.04 -4.62
C SER A 29 -6.58 -18.31 -4.02
N SER A 30 -5.26 -18.32 -3.80
CA SER A 30 -4.58 -19.44 -3.15
C SER A 30 -5.00 -19.58 -1.68
N TYR A 31 -5.15 -18.45 -0.98
CA TYR A 31 -5.63 -18.39 0.39
C TYR A 31 -7.07 -18.91 0.49
N GLU A 32 -7.98 -18.45 -0.38
CA GLU A 32 -9.36 -18.90 -0.43
C GLU A 32 -9.46 -20.40 -0.75
N HIS A 33 -8.65 -20.88 -1.69
CA HIS A 33 -8.54 -22.31 -2.01
C HIS A 33 -8.11 -23.10 -0.77
N ASP A 34 -7.03 -22.71 -0.09
CA ASP A 34 -6.56 -23.40 1.11
C ASP A 34 -7.57 -23.32 2.27
N CYS A 35 -8.27 -22.18 2.40
CA CYS A 35 -9.36 -22.00 3.35
C CYS A 35 -10.51 -22.97 3.10
N SER A 36 -10.81 -23.32 1.84
CA SER A 36 -11.90 -24.22 1.48
C SER A 36 -11.74 -25.64 2.05
N PHE A 37 -10.51 -26.04 2.42
CA PHE A 37 -10.23 -27.34 3.03
C PHE A 37 -10.36 -27.34 4.56
N ILE A 38 -10.55 -26.17 5.20
CA ILE A 38 -10.66 -26.05 6.65
C ILE A 38 -12.13 -25.80 7.04
N ALA A 39 -12.75 -26.80 7.65
CA ALA A 39 -14.15 -26.70 8.08
C ALA A 39 -14.36 -25.75 9.28
N ASN A 40 -13.40 -25.66 10.20
CA ASN A 40 -13.48 -24.80 11.38
C ASN A 40 -12.10 -24.26 11.76
N TYR A 41 -12.02 -22.96 12.01
CA TYR A 41 -10.79 -22.30 12.47
C TYR A 41 -10.73 -22.23 13.99
N SER A 42 -9.53 -22.45 14.54
CA SER A 42 -9.20 -22.09 15.91
C SER A 42 -9.38 -20.58 16.15
N ALA A 43 -9.56 -20.16 17.41
CA ALA A 43 -9.66 -18.74 17.75
C ALA A 43 -8.40 -17.97 17.33
N LYS A 44 -7.23 -18.60 17.50
CA LYS A 44 -5.94 -18.07 17.06
C LYS A 44 -5.90 -17.85 15.55
N MET A 45 -6.36 -18.83 14.75
CA MET A 45 -6.37 -18.67 13.30
C MET A 45 -7.33 -17.56 12.86
N LYS A 46 -8.53 -17.45 13.45
CA LYS A 46 -9.45 -16.34 13.15
C LYS A 46 -8.83 -14.97 13.43
N ASP A 47 -8.07 -14.87 14.52
CA ASP A 47 -7.33 -13.65 14.87
C ASP A 47 -6.21 -13.37 13.85
N LEU A 48 -5.40 -14.38 13.49
CA LEU A 48 -4.37 -14.26 12.43
C LEU A 48 -4.98 -13.81 11.09
N GLN A 49 -6.09 -14.39 10.67
CA GLN A 49 -6.77 -14.03 9.43
C GLN A 49 -7.18 -12.56 9.38
N SER A 50 -7.46 -11.94 10.53
CA SER A 50 -7.80 -10.51 10.60
C SER A 50 -6.59 -9.57 10.48
N LYS A 51 -5.37 -10.10 10.66
CA LYS A 51 -4.11 -9.33 10.73
C LYS A 51 -3.27 -9.44 9.47
N ILE A 52 -3.36 -10.56 8.74
CA ILE A 52 -2.55 -10.80 7.54
C ILE A 52 -2.92 -9.85 6.40
N VAL A 53 -1.90 -9.31 5.73
CA VAL A 53 -2.05 -8.59 4.46
C VAL A 53 -1.78 -9.54 3.31
N LEU A 54 -2.84 -9.91 2.59
CA LEU A 54 -2.74 -10.79 1.42
C LEU A 54 -2.28 -10.01 0.19
N ASN A 55 -1.74 -10.75 -0.79
CA ASN A 55 -1.30 -10.27 -2.10
C ASN A 55 -0.15 -9.25 -2.12
N SER A 56 0.32 -8.72 -0.98
CA SER A 56 1.32 -7.66 -0.96
C SER A 56 2.74 -8.24 -0.92
N ASP A 57 3.58 -7.80 -1.87
CA ASP A 57 4.95 -8.29 -2.02
C ASP A 57 5.99 -7.37 -1.36
N SER A 58 5.62 -6.14 -0.99
CA SER A 58 6.56 -5.19 -0.37
C SER A 58 6.20 -4.79 1.06
N TRP A 59 7.23 -4.65 1.90
CA TRP A 59 7.08 -4.13 3.27
C TRP A 59 6.35 -2.77 3.29
N ALA A 60 6.64 -1.90 2.34
CA ALA A 60 6.05 -0.56 2.28
C ALA A 60 4.55 -0.59 1.99
N GLU A 61 4.09 -1.46 1.09
CA GLU A 61 2.66 -1.67 0.84
C GLU A 61 1.95 -2.21 2.08
N LYS A 62 2.53 -3.22 2.75
CA LYS A 62 1.96 -3.81 3.97
C LYS A 62 1.83 -2.78 5.09
N GLU A 63 2.87 -1.98 5.32
CA GLU A 63 2.84 -0.93 6.35
C GLU A 63 1.80 0.14 6.05
N LEU A 64 1.71 0.58 4.79
CA LEU A 64 0.69 1.54 4.38
C LEU A 64 -0.72 0.94 4.50
N TYR A 65 -0.92 -0.31 4.08
CA TYR A 65 -2.18 -1.03 4.23
C TYR A 65 -2.62 -1.05 5.70
N ARG A 66 -1.74 -1.48 6.61
CA ARG A 66 -2.03 -1.56 8.04
C ARG A 66 -2.37 -0.19 8.63
N ALA A 67 -1.64 0.85 8.25
CA ALA A 67 -1.89 2.21 8.72
C ALA A 67 -3.26 2.72 8.26
N LEU A 68 -3.63 2.53 7.00
CA LEU A 68 -4.94 2.93 6.48
C LEU A 68 -6.09 2.09 7.05
N HIS A 69 -5.86 0.80 7.29
CA HIS A 69 -6.84 -0.07 7.93
C HIS A 69 -7.13 0.37 9.37
N LYS A 70 -6.11 0.81 10.13
CA LYS A 70 -6.27 1.38 11.48
C LYS A 70 -7.13 2.65 11.49
N GLU A 71 -7.12 3.44 10.40
CA GLU A 71 -8.00 4.60 10.21
C GLU A 71 -9.44 4.20 9.83
N GLY A 72 -9.78 2.90 9.83
CA GLY A 72 -11.10 2.39 9.51
C GLY A 72 -11.43 2.38 8.01
N LEU A 73 -10.42 2.50 7.14
CA LEU A 73 -10.61 2.45 5.70
C LEU A 73 -10.65 1.00 5.21
N LYS A 74 -11.60 0.70 4.33
CA LYS A 74 -11.57 -0.54 3.55
C LYS A 74 -10.51 -0.42 2.46
N VAL A 75 -9.42 -1.17 2.61
CA VAL A 75 -8.29 -1.22 1.69
C VAL A 75 -8.22 -2.60 1.05
N LEU A 76 -7.97 -2.65 -0.25
CA LEU A 76 -7.67 -3.88 -0.99
C LEU A 76 -6.26 -3.76 -1.56
N SER A 77 -5.48 -4.83 -1.53
CA SER A 77 -4.11 -4.89 -2.03
C SER A 77 -4.01 -5.64 -3.37
N ASN A 78 -3.07 -5.21 -4.23
CA ASN A 78 -2.74 -5.83 -5.52
C ASN A 78 -3.96 -6.16 -6.39
N VAL A 79 -4.86 -5.19 -6.52
CA VAL A 79 -6.14 -5.35 -7.23
C VAL A 79 -5.95 -5.12 -8.73
N LYS A 80 -6.48 -6.03 -9.55
CA LYS A 80 -6.58 -5.82 -11.00
C LYS A 80 -7.82 -5.00 -11.34
N LEU A 81 -7.62 -3.81 -11.91
CA LEU A 81 -8.69 -2.96 -12.45
C LEU A 81 -8.35 -2.58 -13.89
N GLY A 82 -9.25 -2.91 -14.81
CA GLY A 82 -8.98 -2.79 -16.24
C GLY A 82 -7.75 -3.63 -16.63
N ALA A 83 -6.81 -2.99 -17.34
CA ALA A 83 -5.58 -3.64 -17.80
C ALA A 83 -4.46 -3.68 -16.74
N TYR A 84 -4.64 -3.07 -15.57
CA TYR A 84 -3.55 -2.77 -14.64
C TYR A 84 -3.79 -3.34 -13.25
N PHE A 85 -2.70 -3.73 -12.58
CA PHE A 85 -2.68 -4.01 -11.15
C PHE A 85 -2.37 -2.72 -10.38
N TRP A 86 -3.00 -2.55 -9.22
CA TRP A 86 -2.79 -1.42 -8.32
C TRP A 86 -2.40 -1.92 -6.93
N ASP A 87 -1.38 -1.30 -6.35
CA ASP A 87 -0.82 -1.76 -5.08
C ASP A 87 -1.85 -1.70 -3.97
N LEU A 88 -2.56 -0.58 -3.83
CA LEU A 88 -3.71 -0.45 -2.94
C LEU A 88 -4.90 0.25 -3.62
N TYR A 89 -6.10 -0.15 -3.22
CA TYR A 89 -7.37 0.42 -3.68
C TYR A 89 -8.31 0.68 -2.51
N LEU A 90 -8.92 1.87 -2.49
CA LEU A 90 -9.95 2.27 -1.54
C LEU A 90 -11.31 2.36 -2.27
N PRO A 91 -12.11 1.28 -2.32
CA PRO A 91 -13.24 1.18 -3.23
C PRO A 91 -14.32 2.23 -3.02
N LYS A 92 -14.63 2.53 -1.76
CA LYS A 92 -15.65 3.53 -1.39
C LYS A 92 -15.33 4.93 -1.91
N HIS A 93 -14.05 5.24 -2.13
CA HIS A 93 -13.57 6.58 -2.45
C HIS A 93 -13.02 6.72 -3.88
N LYS A 94 -12.99 5.62 -4.64
CA LYS A 94 -12.34 5.53 -5.96
C LYS A 94 -10.90 6.08 -5.94
N ILE A 95 -10.15 5.76 -4.90
CA ILE A 95 -8.73 6.15 -4.77
C ILE A 95 -7.86 4.92 -5.02
N LEU A 96 -6.93 5.04 -5.95
CA LEU A 96 -5.89 4.08 -6.27
C LEU A 96 -4.56 4.61 -5.76
N ILE A 97 -3.76 3.75 -5.13
CA ILE A 97 -2.47 4.13 -4.56
C ILE A 97 -1.39 3.21 -5.14
N GLU A 98 -0.29 3.81 -5.57
CA GLU A 98 0.94 3.13 -5.97
C GLU A 98 2.07 3.48 -4.99
N VAL A 99 2.84 2.47 -4.60
CA VAL A 99 4.05 2.59 -3.80
C VAL A 99 5.23 2.29 -4.71
N ASP A 100 5.74 3.34 -5.36
CA ASP A 100 6.87 3.23 -6.28
C ASP A 100 8.14 2.81 -5.52
N GLY A 101 8.61 1.60 -5.81
CA GLY A 101 9.94 1.14 -5.43
C GLY A 101 11.00 2.02 -6.11
N PHE A 102 11.90 2.60 -5.30
CA PHE A 102 12.95 3.52 -5.74
C PHE A 102 14.11 2.76 -6.45
N GLU A 103 13.82 1.77 -7.30
CA GLU A 103 14.85 1.18 -8.17
C GLU A 103 15.08 2.11 -9.37
N PHE A 104 15.93 3.11 -9.15
CA PHE A 104 16.32 4.12 -10.14
C PHE A 104 17.40 3.65 -11.14
N HIS A 105 17.62 2.34 -11.27
CA HIS A 105 18.60 1.82 -12.21
C HIS A 105 17.88 0.93 -13.23
N SER A 106 17.52 1.52 -14.36
CA SER A 106 17.00 0.89 -15.60
C SER A 106 15.49 0.70 -15.78
N LYS A 107 14.63 1.64 -15.33
CA LYS A 107 13.26 1.68 -15.90
C LYS A 107 13.34 1.93 -17.40
N LYS A 108 12.97 0.93 -18.20
CA LYS A 108 12.91 1.01 -19.68
C LYS A 108 11.90 2.10 -20.07
N LEU A 109 12.13 2.77 -21.19
CA LEU A 109 11.22 3.80 -21.74
C LEU A 109 9.77 3.30 -21.83
N GLU A 110 9.59 2.02 -22.16
CA GLU A 110 8.29 1.35 -22.22
C GLU A 110 7.54 1.39 -20.88
N THR A 111 8.19 1.05 -19.77
CA THR A 111 7.58 1.08 -18.43
C THR A 111 7.18 2.49 -18.04
N PHE A 112 8.02 3.48 -18.35
CA PHE A 112 7.73 4.89 -18.08
C PHE A 112 6.51 5.41 -18.86
N VAL A 113 6.34 4.97 -20.11
CA VAL A 113 5.16 5.27 -20.92
C VAL A 113 3.94 4.54 -20.36
N GLN A 114 4.04 3.24 -20.09
CA GLN A 114 2.96 2.45 -19.49
C GLN A 114 2.47 3.05 -18.16
N ASP A 115 3.37 3.48 -17.28
CA ASP A 115 3.03 4.09 -15.99
C ASP A 115 2.20 5.39 -16.17
N ARG A 116 2.47 6.17 -17.23
CA ARG A 116 1.71 7.39 -17.56
C ARG A 116 0.33 7.07 -18.08
N TRP A 117 0.23 6.14 -19.02
CA TRP A 117 -1.05 5.69 -19.57
C TRP A 117 -1.93 5.09 -18.49
N LYS A 118 -1.36 4.22 -17.63
CA LYS A 118 -2.06 3.66 -16.46
C LYS A 118 -2.66 4.73 -15.55
N ALA A 119 -1.90 5.79 -15.22
CA ALA A 119 -2.43 6.89 -14.41
C ALA A 119 -3.55 7.65 -15.13
N ASN A 120 -3.36 7.95 -16.41
CA ASN A 120 -4.33 8.70 -17.20
C ASN A 120 -5.64 7.92 -17.36
N ASP A 121 -5.58 6.64 -17.68
CA ASP A 121 -6.75 5.77 -17.85
C ASP A 121 -7.57 5.70 -16.56
N ALA A 122 -6.91 5.60 -15.40
CA ALA A 122 -7.58 5.66 -14.11
C ALA A 122 -8.28 7.01 -13.87
N VAL A 123 -7.60 8.13 -14.14
CA VAL A 123 -8.17 9.48 -14.00
C VAL A 123 -9.38 9.66 -14.93
N ILE A 124 -9.27 9.24 -16.19
CA ILE A 124 -10.37 9.28 -17.17
C ILE A 124 -11.55 8.42 -16.71
N ALA A 125 -11.28 7.26 -16.11
CA ALA A 125 -12.30 6.38 -15.53
C ALA A 125 -12.90 6.91 -14.21
N GLY A 126 -12.53 8.12 -13.77
CA GLY A 126 -13.08 8.78 -12.58
C GLY A 126 -12.45 8.34 -11.27
N TYR A 127 -11.24 7.78 -11.31
CA TYR A 127 -10.46 7.48 -10.13
C TYR A 127 -9.49 8.63 -9.81
N ARG A 128 -9.09 8.70 -8.54
CA ARG A 128 -7.93 9.51 -8.13
C ARG A 128 -6.75 8.59 -7.90
N VAL A 129 -5.60 8.97 -8.45
CA VAL A 129 -4.36 8.22 -8.31
C VAL A 129 -3.41 8.97 -7.40
N LEU A 130 -2.97 8.34 -6.32
CA LEU A 130 -1.92 8.84 -5.43
C LEU A 130 -0.68 7.96 -5.59
N ARG A 131 0.49 8.58 -5.67
CA ARG A 131 1.76 7.86 -5.79
C ARG A 131 2.71 8.29 -4.70
N PHE A 132 3.27 7.32 -3.99
CA PHE A 132 4.26 7.54 -2.95
C PHE A 132 5.47 6.67 -3.22
N SER A 133 6.67 7.13 -2.90
CA SER A 133 7.83 6.25 -2.96
C SER A 133 7.88 5.35 -1.72
N GLY A 134 8.55 4.20 -1.82
CA GLY A 134 8.86 3.39 -0.62
C GLY A 134 9.61 4.18 0.46
N SER A 135 10.40 5.19 0.07
CA SER A 135 11.07 6.12 0.98
C SER A 135 10.09 7.02 1.74
N CYS A 136 9.02 7.47 1.08
CA CYS A 136 7.93 8.20 1.74
C CYS A 136 7.27 7.33 2.82
N ILE A 137 7.03 6.05 2.53
CA ILE A 137 6.44 5.13 3.50
C ILE A 137 7.39 4.90 4.67
N LYS A 138 8.66 4.64 4.40
CA LYS A 138 9.65 4.35 5.43
C LYS A 138 9.86 5.50 6.42
N HIS A 139 9.81 6.74 5.94
CA HIS A 139 10.25 7.90 6.72
C HIS A 139 9.15 8.89 7.06
N GLU A 140 8.04 8.89 6.30
CA GLU A 140 6.99 9.91 6.40
C GLU A 140 5.58 9.26 6.44
N LEU A 141 5.45 8.03 6.93
CA LEU A 141 4.20 7.26 6.92
C LEU A 141 2.99 8.06 7.43
N ALA A 142 3.14 8.73 8.57
CA ALA A 142 2.06 9.54 9.15
C ALA A 142 1.61 10.66 8.21
N ALA A 143 2.54 11.34 7.52
CA ALA A 143 2.21 12.38 6.55
C ALA A 143 1.52 11.79 5.31
N VAL A 144 1.97 10.64 4.82
CA VAL A 144 1.34 9.91 3.70
C VAL A 144 -0.10 9.53 4.04
N VAL A 145 -0.35 8.98 5.23
CA VAL A 145 -1.70 8.64 5.70
C VAL A 145 -2.58 9.89 5.76
N GLN A 146 -2.08 11.02 6.28
CA GLN A 146 -2.84 12.27 6.32
C GLN A 146 -3.18 12.80 4.92
N GLU A 147 -2.30 12.65 3.93
CA GLU A 147 -2.60 13.00 2.54
C GLU A 147 -3.70 12.12 1.94
N ILE A 148 -3.67 10.82 2.21
CA ILE A 148 -4.70 9.88 1.75
C ILE A 148 -6.04 10.17 2.44
N LEU A 149 -6.04 10.47 3.75
CA LEU A 149 -7.25 10.88 4.47
C LEU A 149 -7.82 12.20 3.94
N ALA A 150 -6.96 13.16 3.58
CA ALA A 150 -7.40 14.39 2.93
C ALA A 150 -8.03 14.12 1.57
N ALA A 151 -7.46 13.19 0.78
CA ALA A 151 -8.09 12.74 -0.46
C ALA A 151 -9.44 12.06 -0.18
N VAL A 152 -9.54 11.18 0.81
CA VAL A 152 -10.81 10.55 1.23
C VAL A 152 -11.89 11.60 1.52
N LYS A 153 -11.55 12.72 2.16
CA LYS A 153 -12.47 13.82 2.49
C LYS A 153 -12.94 14.64 1.27
N GLY A 154 -12.26 14.57 0.13
CA GLY A 154 -12.78 15.03 -1.16
C GLY A 154 -12.17 16.32 -1.71
N THR A 155 -11.65 17.24 -0.90
CA THR A 155 -10.98 18.45 -1.40
C THR A 155 -10.01 19.05 -0.37
N ARG A 156 -8.85 19.49 -0.84
CA ARG A 156 -7.92 20.37 -0.11
C ARG A 156 -7.42 21.46 -1.07
N PRO A 157 -7.24 22.72 -0.63
CA PRO A 157 -6.57 23.73 -1.44
C PRO A 157 -5.16 23.29 -1.84
N MET A 158 -4.67 23.82 -2.96
CA MET A 158 -3.28 23.59 -3.37
C MET A 158 -2.32 23.94 -2.22
N PRO A 159 -1.32 23.09 -1.95
CA PRO A 159 -0.43 23.31 -0.83
C PRO A 159 0.42 24.57 -1.08
N LYS A 160 0.53 25.44 -0.06
CA LYS A 160 1.42 26.63 -0.10
C LYS A 160 2.89 26.27 0.08
N GLN A 161 3.16 25.08 0.59
CA GLN A 161 4.50 24.55 0.86
C GLN A 161 4.67 23.22 0.13
N GLY A 162 5.82 23.05 -0.53
CA GLY A 162 6.10 21.84 -1.29
C GLY A 162 6.60 20.68 -0.42
N VAL A 163 6.94 19.58 -1.10
CA VAL A 163 7.46 18.36 -0.46
C VAL A 163 8.80 18.55 0.24
N TRP A 164 9.56 19.57 -0.15
CA TRP A 164 10.89 19.87 0.39
C TRP A 164 10.91 20.22 1.88
N LEU A 165 9.81 20.72 2.45
CA LEU A 165 9.75 21.03 3.89
C LEU A 165 9.40 19.80 4.74
N LYS A 166 8.74 18.80 4.15
CA LYS A 166 8.18 17.65 4.89
C LYS A 166 8.97 16.37 4.71
N HIS A 167 9.65 16.16 3.57
CA HIS A 167 10.29 14.88 3.27
C HIS A 167 11.77 14.87 3.66
N TRP A 168 12.19 13.81 4.36
CA TRP A 168 13.53 13.65 4.96
C TRP A 168 14.71 13.87 3.98
N ILE A 169 14.57 13.47 2.71
CA ILE A 169 15.62 13.66 1.68
C ILE A 169 15.98 15.14 1.54
N PHE A 170 14.99 16.03 1.55
CA PHE A 170 15.24 17.47 1.39
C PHE A 170 15.65 18.12 2.71
N ARG A 171 15.11 17.66 3.84
CA ARG A 171 15.49 18.16 5.17
C ARG A 171 16.97 17.98 5.51
N ARG A 172 17.61 16.92 5.01
CA ARG A 172 19.04 16.65 5.24
C ARG A 172 20.00 17.54 4.44
N GLY A 173 19.52 18.28 3.45
CA GLY A 173 20.33 19.14 2.58
C GLY A 173 19.78 20.55 2.38
N MET A 174 18.82 20.97 3.21
CA MET A 174 18.17 22.28 3.06
C MET A 174 19.09 23.39 3.60
N PRO A 175 19.42 24.41 2.81
CA PRO A 175 20.20 25.53 3.32
C PRO A 175 19.37 26.34 4.35
N PRO A 176 20.02 26.95 5.38
CA PRO A 176 19.36 27.43 6.59
C PRO A 176 18.20 28.42 6.39
N GLU A 177 18.22 29.18 5.29
CA GLU A 177 17.26 30.22 4.94
C GLU A 177 15.80 29.72 4.76
N TYR A 178 15.61 28.41 4.58
CA TYR A 178 14.27 27.82 4.47
C TYR A 178 13.64 27.42 5.82
N PHE A 179 14.37 27.55 6.94
CA PHE A 179 13.81 27.28 8.28
C PHE A 179 13.12 28.51 8.90
N GLU A 180 13.39 29.73 8.41
CA GLU A 180 12.91 30.99 9.00
C GLU A 180 11.43 31.33 8.71
N TYR A 181 10.72 30.54 7.89
CA TYR A 181 9.30 30.73 7.59
C TYR A 181 8.38 29.67 8.22
N SER A 182 8.83 29.05 9.31
CA SER A 182 8.10 28.03 10.08
C SER A 182 7.28 28.63 11.22
#